data_AF-A0A7X6TGK7-F1
#
_entry.id   AF-A0A7X6TGK7-F1
#
_cell.length_a   1.000
_cell.length_b   1.000
_cell.length_c   1.000
_cell.angle_alpha   90.00
_cell.angle_beta   90.00
_cell.angle_gamma   90.00
#
_symmetry.space_group_name_H-M   'P 1'
#
loop_
_entity.id
_entity.type
_entity.pdbx_description
1 polymer ?
#
loop_
_entity_poly.entity_id
_entity_poly.type
_entity_poly.pdbx_seq_one_letter_code
_entity_poly.pdbx_strand_id
1 'polypeptide(L)'
;FVRFKQRIKELTGRSWGVSMEYRMFKLAEYLRGWMGYFGISELYRPIPELDHWLRRRVRMCYWKQWRYCRTKVRELTKCQGPA
;
A
#
# COMPACT_ATOMS: atom_id res chain seq x y z
N PHE A 1 -5.17 16.52 1.53
CA PHE A 1 -4.91 15.12 1.10
C PHE A 1 -4.86 14.86 -0.41
N VAL A 2 -5.27 15.78 -1.31
CA VAL A 2 -5.34 15.49 -2.77
C VAL A 2 -3.98 15.10 -3.36
N ARG A 3 -2.93 15.91 -3.13
CA ARG A 3 -1.56 15.63 -3.58
C ARG A 3 -1.01 14.32 -3.01
N PHE A 4 -1.26 14.06 -1.73
CA PHE A 4 -0.89 12.80 -1.08
C PHE A 4 -1.54 11.60 -1.77
N LYS A 5 -2.86 11.63 -1.92
CA LYS A 5 -3.59 10.54 -2.56
C LYS A 5 -3.08 10.33 -3.98
N GLN A 6 -2.87 11.40 -4.75
CA GLN A 6 -2.33 11.32 -6.12
C GLN A 6 -0.96 10.63 -6.16
N ARG A 7 -0.02 11.03 -5.30
CA ARG A 7 1.31 10.42 -5.25
C ARG A 7 1.26 8.95 -4.85
N ILE A 8 0.40 8.59 -3.89
CA ILE A 8 0.15 7.19 -3.55
C ILE A 8 -0.46 6.44 -4.74
N LYS A 9 -1.34 7.06 -5.55
CA LYS A 9 -1.90 6.41 -6.76
C LYS A 9 -0.82 6.06 -7.78
N GLU A 10 0.16 6.95 -7.97
CA GLU A 10 1.30 6.73 -8.86
C GLU A 10 2.17 5.58 -8.37
N LEU A 11 2.56 5.61 -7.09
CA LEU A 11 3.39 4.56 -6.47
C LEU A 11 2.69 3.20 -6.38
N THR A 12 1.36 3.19 -6.25
CA THR A 12 0.55 1.95 -6.25
C THR A 12 -0.12 1.70 -7.60
N GLY A 13 0.44 2.27 -8.67
CA GLY A 13 -0.05 2.14 -10.03
C GLY A 13 0.00 0.69 -10.53
N ARG A 14 -1.09 0.24 -11.18
CA ARG A 14 -1.18 -1.12 -11.73
C ARG A 14 -0.18 -1.37 -12.85
N SER A 15 0.17 -0.36 -13.64
CA SER A 15 1.03 -0.47 -14.83
C SER A 15 2.52 -0.18 -14.55
N TRP A 16 2.93 0.01 -13.29
CA TRP A 16 4.29 0.49 -12.99
C TRP A 16 5.40 -0.54 -13.28
N GLY A 17 5.11 -1.84 -13.35
CA GLY A 17 6.08 -2.86 -13.78
C GLY A 17 7.22 -3.19 -12.81
N VAL A 18 7.29 -2.55 -11.64
CA VAL A 18 8.32 -2.81 -10.62
C VAL A 18 7.97 -3.97 -9.68
N SER A 19 8.99 -4.54 -9.03
CA SER A 19 8.83 -5.57 -7.99
C SER A 19 8.00 -5.03 -6.81
N MET A 20 7.34 -5.93 -6.09
CA MET A 20 6.50 -5.53 -4.96
C MET A 20 7.33 -5.01 -3.79
N GLU A 21 8.51 -5.57 -3.57
CA GLU A 21 9.47 -5.09 -2.57
C GLU A 21 9.87 -3.63 -2.85
N TYR A 22 10.25 -3.33 -4.09
CA TYR A 22 10.60 -1.96 -4.47
C TYR A 22 9.41 -1.00 -4.34
N ARG A 23 8.20 -1.45 -4.72
CA ARG A 23 6.97 -0.67 -4.51
C ARG A 23 6.75 -0.34 -3.05
N MET A 24 6.89 -1.33 -2.15
CA MET A 24 6.74 -1.13 -0.71
C MET A 24 7.81 -0.21 -0.13
N PHE A 25 9.06 -0.33 -0.61
CA PHE A 25 10.17 0.54 -0.22
C PHE A 25 9.87 2.01 -0.56
N LYS A 26 9.51 2.31 -1.81
CA LYS A 26 9.19 3.69 -2.24
C LYS A 26 7.94 4.23 -1.55
N LEU A 27 6.96 3.37 -1.28
CA LEU A 27 5.78 3.73 -0.51
C LEU A 27 6.15 4.13 0.92
N ALA A 28 6.98 3.34 1.59
CA ALA A 28 7.43 3.60 2.95
C ALA A 28 8.30 4.88 3.04
N GLU A 29 9.19 5.10 2.07
CA GLU A 29 9.99 6.32 1.96
C GLU A 29 9.11 7.57 1.87
N TYR A 30 8.10 7.54 0.99
CA TYR A 30 7.15 8.65 0.85
C TYR A 30 6.31 8.86 2.12
N LEU A 31 5.79 7.78 2.73
CA LEU A 31 4.99 7.86 3.95
C LEU A 31 5.79 8.42 5.12
N ARG A 32 7.06 8.03 5.28
CA ARG A 32 7.94 8.57 6.33
C ARG A 32 8.14 10.08 6.16
N GLY A 33 8.48 10.55 4.96
CA GLY A 33 8.64 11.98 4.70
C GLY A 33 7.34 12.76 4.89
N TRP A 34 6.21 12.20 4.47
CA TRP A 34 4.90 12.81 4.67
C TRP A 34 4.52 12.88 6.15
N MET A 35 4.73 11.81 6.93
CA MET A 35 4.50 11.82 8.37
C MET A 35 5.43 12.79 9.10
N GLY A 36 6.70 12.92 8.68
CA GLY A 36 7.63 13.88 9.27
C GLY A 36 7.19 15.34 9.10
N TYR A 37 6.54 15.67 7.98
CA TYR A 37 6.04 17.02 7.72
C TYR A 37 4.65 17.29 8.33
N PHE A 38 3.73 16.31 8.26
CA PHE A 38 2.33 16.49 8.66
C PHE A 38 1.98 15.90 10.04
N GLY A 39 2.84 15.09 10.64
CA GLY A 39 2.59 14.38 11.90
C GLY A 39 2.54 15.26 13.15
N ILE A 40 3.00 16.51 13.05
CA ILE A 40 2.91 17.52 14.12
C ILE A 40 1.56 18.26 14.06
N SER A 41 0.83 18.20 12.94
CA SER A 41 -0.49 18.83 12.85
C SER A 41 -1.54 17.98 13.59
N GLU A 42 -2.36 18.61 14.44
CA GLU A 42 -3.41 18.00 15.28
C GLU A 42 -4.50 17.21 14.53
N LEU A 43 -4.35 17.01 13.22
CA LEU A 43 -5.32 16.35 12.36
C LEU A 43 -5.16 14.82 12.37
N TYR A 44 -5.33 14.20 13.54
CA TYR A 44 -5.28 12.74 13.71
C TYR A 44 -6.56 12.03 13.23
N ARG A 45 -7.70 12.73 13.20
CA ARG A 45 -9.02 12.17 12.81
C ARG A 45 -9.06 11.42 11.47
N PRO A 46 -8.46 11.91 10.36
CA PRO A 46 -8.53 11.24 9.05
C PRO A 46 -7.49 10.11 8.85
N ILE A 47 -6.59 9.86 9.80
CA ILE A 47 -5.50 8.88 9.63
C ILE A 47 -6.01 7.43 9.47
N PRO A 48 -6.99 6.95 10.26
CA PRO A 48 -7.49 5.58 10.11
C PRO A 48 -8.12 5.32 8.73
N GLU A 49 -8.92 6.26 8.23
CA GLU A 49 -9.53 6.16 6.90
C GLU A 49 -8.48 6.13 5.79
N LEU A 50 -7.42 6.93 5.95
CA LEU A 50 -6.31 6.98 5.02
C LEU A 50 -5.53 5.66 5.00
N ASP A 51 -5.29 5.07 6.17
CA ASP A 51 -4.64 3.75 6.29
C ASP A 51 -5.49 2.65 5.65
N HIS A 52 -6.81 2.63 5.89
CA HIS A 52 -7.71 1.69 5.22
C HIS A 52 -7.67 1.82 3.69
N TRP A 53 -7.66 3.05 3.18
CA TRP A 53 -7.55 3.33 1.75
C TRP A 53 -6.20 2.87 1.18
N LEU A 54 -5.10 3.11 1.89
CA LEU A 54 -3.76 2.69 1.52
C LEU A 54 -3.64 1.16 1.47
N ARG A 55 -4.09 0.45 2.51
CA ARG A 55 -4.09 -1.03 2.56
C ARG A 55 -4.91 -1.64 1.42
N ARG A 56 -6.03 -1.01 1.05
CA ARG A 56 -6.83 -1.46 -0.11
C ARG A 56 -6.03 -1.36 -1.42
N ARG A 57 -5.22 -0.32 -1.59
CA ARG A 57 -4.35 -0.18 -2.77
C ARG A 57 -3.23 -1.21 -2.81
N VAL A 58 -2.56 -1.42 -1.69
CA VAL A 58 -1.50 -2.44 -1.59
C VAL A 58 -2.05 -3.84 -1.90
N ARG A 59 -3.22 -4.18 -1.34
CA ARG A 59 -3.92 -5.44 -1.66
C ARG A 59 -4.22 -5.59 -3.15
N MET A 60 -4.66 -4.52 -3.80
CA MET A 60 -4.91 -4.52 -5.25
C MET A 60 -3.62 -4.76 -6.06
N CYS A 61 -2.47 -4.24 -5.64
CA CYS A 61 -1.18 -4.54 -6.27
C CYS A 61 -0.83 -6.03 -6.16
N TYR A 62 -0.96 -6.63 -4.97
CA TYR A 62 -0.75 -8.08 -4.78
C TYR A 62 -1.74 -8.90 -5.60
N TRP A 63 -3.02 -8.50 -5.63
CA TRP A 63 -4.04 -9.21 -6.39
C TRP A 63 -3.78 -9.22 -7.89
N LYS A 64 -3.21 -8.13 -8.43
CA LYS A 64 -2.75 -8.08 -9.83
C LYS A 64 -1.53 -8.97 -10.06
N GLN A 65 -0.58 -8.98 -9.13
CA GLN A 65 0.61 -9.82 -9.22
C GLN A 65 0.25 -11.31 -9.19
N TRP A 66 -0.72 -11.70 -8.36
CA TRP A 66 -1.24 -13.06 -8.29
C TRP A 66 -2.27 -13.31 -9.39
N ARG A 67 -1.80 -13.43 -10.63
CA ARG A 67 -2.65 -13.63 -11.81
C ARG A 67 -3.60 -14.84 -11.68
N TYR A 68 -3.12 -15.94 -11.08
CA TYR A 68 -3.86 -17.21 -11.04
C TYR A 68 -4.51 -17.49 -9.68
N CYS A 69 -5.69 -18.10 -9.69
CA CYS A 69 -6.42 -18.49 -8.47
C CYS A 69 -5.57 -19.37 -7.54
N ARG A 70 -4.85 -20.37 -8.09
CA ARG A 70 -3.91 -21.21 -7.33
C ARG A 70 -2.86 -20.40 -6.58
N THR A 71 -2.34 -19.32 -7.19
CA THR A 71 -1.33 -18.46 -6.59
C THR A 71 -1.94 -17.65 -5.45
N LYS A 72 -3.15 -17.11 -5.64
CA LYS A 72 -3.87 -16.37 -4.58
C LYS A 72 -4.10 -17.25 -3.36
N VAL A 73 -4.63 -18.46 -3.54
CA VAL A 73 -4.87 -19.42 -2.45
C VAL A 73 -3.55 -19.73 -1.73
N ARG A 74 -2.51 -20.10 -2.48
CA ARG A 74 -1.19 -20.43 -1.89
C ARG A 74 -0.61 -19.28 -1.07
N GLU A 75 -0.59 -18.06 -1.60
CA GLU A 75 -0.02 -16.92 -0.87
C GLU A 75 -0.91 -16.51 0.32
N LEU A 76 -2.24 -16.62 0.22
CA LEU A 76 -3.14 -16.38 1.36
C LEU A 76 -2.95 -17.41 2.49
N THR A 77 -2.76 -18.69 2.14
CA THR A 77 -2.47 -19.76 3.11
C THR A 77 -1.12 -19.57 3.79
N LYS A 78 -0.12 -18.98 3.12
CA LYS A 78 1.15 -18.62 3.76
C LYS A 78 1.04 -17.45 4.75
N CYS A 79 0.17 -16.48 4.46
CA CYS A 79 -0.02 -15.30 5.31
C CYS A 79 -0.85 -15.60 6.57
N GLN A 80 -1.73 -16.60 6.51
CA GLN A 80 -2.32 -17.21 7.69
C GLN A 80 -1.20 -18.06 8.29
N GLY A 81 -0.62 -17.67 9.43
CA GLY A 81 0.44 -18.46 10.07
C GLY A 81 0.03 -19.93 10.26
N PRO A 82 0.97 -20.85 10.51
CA PRO A 82 0.59 -22.22 10.87
C PRO A 82 -0.40 -22.15 12.03
N ALA A 83 -1.57 -22.76 11.83
CA ALA A 83 -2.60 -22.89 12.85
C ALA A 83 -2.05 -23.61 14.09
#